data_AF-A0A954LEP9-F1
#
_entry.id   AF-A0A954LEP9-F1
#
_cell.length_a   1.000
_cell.length_b   1.000
_cell.length_c   1.000
_cell.angle_alpha   90.00
_cell.angle_beta   90.00
_cell.angle_gamma   90.00
#
_symmetry.space_group_name_H-M   'P 1'
#
loop_
_entity.id
_entity.type
_entity.pdbx_description
1 polymer ?
#
loop_
_entity_poly.entity_id
_entity_poly.type
_entity_poly.pdbx_seq_one_letter_code
_entity_poly.pdbx_strand_id
1 'polypeptide(L)'
;MDQSVPSVNFQNVTDFIRAIRERVARVVVGQDIVVERTLIALFTGGHLLLQGVPGLAKTLLVSVLSKSIDLNFARIQFTIDLLPS
;
A
#
# COMPACT_ATOMS: atom_id res chain seq x y z
N MET A 1 24.38 -21.84 -26.75
CA MET A 1 22.91 -21.96 -26.70
C MET A 1 22.40 -20.79 -25.89
N ASP A 2 21.81 -19.85 -26.64
CA ASP A 2 20.97 -18.69 -26.27
C ASP A 2 21.29 -17.84 -25.02
N GLN A 3 21.72 -16.60 -25.29
CA GLN A 3 21.74 -15.48 -24.34
C GLN A 3 20.42 -14.72 -24.49
N SER A 4 19.56 -14.70 -23.47
CA SER A 4 18.49 -13.69 -23.35
C SER A 4 17.77 -13.75 -22.00
N VAL A 5 18.52 -13.68 -20.88
CA VAL A 5 17.90 -13.20 -19.63
C VAL A 5 17.79 -11.68 -19.76
N PRO A 6 16.58 -11.10 -19.78
CA PRO A 6 16.44 -9.64 -19.87
C PRO A 6 17.16 -9.00 -18.69
N SER A 7 18.03 -8.03 -18.95
CA SER A 7 18.67 -7.21 -17.92
C SER A 7 17.61 -6.34 -17.25
N VAL A 8 16.96 -6.89 -16.22
CA VAL A 8 15.94 -6.18 -15.45
C VAL A 8 16.57 -4.92 -14.83
N ASN A 9 16.10 -3.75 -15.26
CA ASN A 9 16.56 -2.47 -14.74
C ASN A 9 15.82 -2.15 -13.42
N PHE A 10 16.46 -2.45 -12.29
CA PHE A 10 15.91 -2.21 -10.95
C PHE A 10 15.92 -0.74 -10.50
N GLN A 11 16.61 0.15 -11.22
CA GLN A 11 16.72 1.56 -10.83
C GLN A 11 15.35 2.25 -10.91
N ASN A 12 14.63 2.03 -12.01
CA ASN A 12 13.30 2.60 -12.23
C ASN A 12 12.29 2.15 -11.16
N VAL A 13 12.38 0.88 -10.73
CA VAL A 13 11.51 0.30 -9.69
C VAL A 13 11.81 0.96 -8.34
N THR A 14 13.09 1.09 -8.00
CA THR A 14 13.51 1.72 -6.74
C THR A 14 13.07 3.18 -6.67
N ASP A 15 13.24 3.92 -7.77
CA ASP A 15 12.84 5.32 -7.86
C ASP A 15 11.32 5.48 -7.76
N PHE A 16 10.55 4.58 -8.36
CA PHE A 16 9.10 4.53 -8.26
C PHE A 16 8.63 4.29 -6.82
N ILE A 17 9.18 3.28 -6.14
CA ILE A 17 8.84 2.97 -4.73
C ILE A 17 9.18 4.16 -3.82
N ARG A 18 10.35 4.79 -4.02
CA ARG A 18 10.74 6.00 -3.29
C ARG A 18 9.74 7.13 -3.49
N ALA A 19 9.35 7.40 -4.74
CA ALA A 19 8.40 8.46 -5.05
C ALA A 19 7.02 8.22 -4.41
N ILE A 20 6.57 6.97 -4.30
CA ILE A 20 5.32 6.64 -3.59
C ILE A 20 5.46 6.93 -2.10
N ARG A 21 6.53 6.45 -1.46
CA ARG A 21 6.78 6.67 -0.03
C ARG A 21 6.83 8.17 0.31
N GLU A 22 7.49 8.96 -0.52
CA GLU A 22 7.56 10.42 -0.35
C GLU A 22 6.19 11.09 -0.44
N ARG A 23 5.33 10.68 -1.40
CA ARG A 23 3.97 11.21 -1.51
C ARG A 23 3.11 10.87 -0.30
N VAL A 24 3.21 9.64 0.19
CA VAL A 24 2.46 9.19 1.37
C VAL A 24 2.94 9.90 2.63
N ALA A 25 4.25 10.09 2.81
CA ALA A 25 4.85 10.74 3.97
C ALA A 25 4.43 12.22 4.14
N ARG A 26 3.98 12.89 3.07
CA ARG A 26 3.43 14.26 3.16
C ARG A 26 2.11 14.34 3.92
N VAL A 27 1.37 13.23 4.01
CA VAL A 27 0.04 13.18 4.62
C VAL A 27 0.02 12.29 5.86
N VAL A 28 0.81 11.20 5.85
CA VAL A 28 0.88 10.24 6.95
C VAL A 28 2.28 10.24 7.55
N VAL A 29 2.39 10.79 8.76
CA VAL A 29 3.68 10.94 9.47
C VAL A 29 3.89 9.78 10.45
N GLY A 30 5.11 9.25 10.49
CA GLY A 30 5.53 8.26 11.50
C GLY A 30 4.97 6.85 11.29
N GLN A 31 4.54 6.50 10.07
CA GLN A 31 3.95 5.20 9.73
C GLN A 31 4.77 4.44 8.66
N ASP A 32 6.09 4.66 8.58
CA ASP A 32 6.96 4.07 7.56
C ASP A 32 6.82 2.55 7.41
N ILE A 33 6.84 1.83 8.54
CA ILE A 33 6.72 0.37 8.56
C ILE A 33 5.37 -0.09 7.99
N VAL A 34 4.29 0.63 8.30
CA VAL A 34 2.95 0.29 7.81
C VAL A 34 2.86 0.53 6.30
N VAL A 35 3.40 1.64 5.82
CA VAL A 35 3.47 1.95 4.38
C VAL A 35 4.26 0.87 3.63
N GLU A 36 5.43 0.50 4.15
CA GLU A 36 6.27 -0.55 3.56
C GLU A 36 5.54 -1.89 3.47
N ARG A 37 4.93 -2.36 4.57
CA ARG A 37 4.17 -3.61 4.57
C ARG A 37 2.96 -3.58 3.65
N THR A 38 2.32 -2.41 3.52
CA THR A 38 1.19 -2.24 2.59
C THR A 38 1.64 -2.34 1.14
N LEU A 39 2.79 -1.75 0.78
CA LEU A 39 3.39 -1.90 -0.54
C LEU A 39 3.78 -3.35 -0.83
N ILE A 40 4.37 -4.05 0.14
CA ILE A 40 4.70 -5.48 -0.01
C ILE A 40 3.43 -6.30 -0.27
N ALA A 41 2.37 -6.11 0.53
CA ALA A 41 1.11 -6.83 0.35
C ALA A 41 0.50 -6.52 -1.03
N LEU A 42 0.49 -5.25 -1.44
CA LEU A 42 -0.04 -4.85 -2.74
C LEU A 42 0.71 -5.50 -3.91
N PHE A 43 2.04 -5.45 -3.90
CA PHE A 43 2.86 -5.99 -5.00
C PHE A 43 2.89 -7.52 -5.04
N THR A 44 2.64 -8.18 -3.91
CA THR A 44 2.55 -9.65 -3.83
C THR A 44 1.13 -10.18 -4.00
N GLY A 45 0.12 -9.30 -4.14
CA GLY A 45 -1.29 -9.68 -4.20
C GLY A 45 -1.84 -10.22 -2.87
N GLY A 46 -1.17 -9.91 -1.76
CA GLY A 46 -1.59 -10.30 -0.41
C GLY A 46 -2.62 -9.36 0.21
N HIS A 47 -3.16 -9.78 1.34
CA HIS A 47 -4.07 -8.99 2.17
C HIS A 47 -3.40 -8.56 3.46
N LEU A 48 -3.79 -7.40 3.99
CA LEU A 48 -3.20 -6.84 5.21
C LEU A 48 -4.29 -6.41 6.19
N LEU A 49 -4.10 -6.77 7.46
CA LEU A 49 -4.95 -6.34 8.57
C LEU A 49 -4.27 -5.18 9.32
N LEU A 50 -4.87 -3.99 9.25
CA LEU A 50 -4.39 -2.81 9.97
C LEU A 50 -5.02 -2.72 11.37
N GLN A 51 -4.27 -3.12 12.39
CA GLN A 51 -4.71 -3.03 13.79
C GLN A 51 -4.20 -1.75 14.48
N GLY A 52 -4.85 -1.37 15.57
CA GLY A 52 -4.47 -0.26 16.44
C GLY A 52 -5.63 0.67 16.77
N VAL A 53 -5.38 1.65 17.63
CA VAL A 53 -6.44 2.53 18.14
C VAL A 53 -7.07 3.42 17.06
N PRO A 54 -8.33 3.86 17.25
CA PRO A 54 -8.96 4.85 16.39
C PRO A 54 -8.12 6.11 16.26
N GLY A 55 -8.16 6.77 15.10
CA GLY A 55 -7.44 8.03 14.86
C GLY A 55 -6.01 7.88 14.33
N LEU A 56 -5.45 6.67 14.24
CA LEU A 56 -4.12 6.42 13.65
C LEU A 56 -4.10 6.41 12.11
N ALA A 57 -4.92 7.25 11.48
CA ALA A 57 -4.92 7.47 10.04
C ALA A 57 -5.01 6.19 9.15
N LYS A 58 -5.54 5.06 9.64
CA LYS A 58 -5.56 3.78 8.90
C LYS A 58 -6.27 3.89 7.55
N THR A 59 -7.48 4.44 7.56
CA THR A 59 -8.26 4.71 6.35
C THR A 59 -7.57 5.74 5.46
N LEU A 60 -6.97 6.77 6.06
CA LEU A 60 -6.27 7.82 5.33
C LEU A 60 -5.03 7.28 4.61
N LEU A 61 -4.25 6.42 5.26
CA LEU A 61 -3.07 5.76 4.69
C LEU A 61 -3.44 4.98 3.43
N VAL A 62 -4.46 4.13 3.50
CA VAL A 62 -4.86 3.31 2.33
C VAL A 62 -5.41 4.19 1.21
N SER A 63 -6.19 5.24 1.53
CA SER A 63 -6.72 6.17 0.53
C SER A 63 -5.64 7.06 -0.11
N VAL A 64 -4.64 7.50 0.65
CA VAL A 64 -3.51 8.29 0.10
C VAL A 64 -2.61 7.41 -0.74
N LEU A 65 -2.37 6.17 -0.30
CA LEU A 65 -1.61 5.19 -1.06
C LEU A 65 -2.28 4.93 -2.40
N SER A 66 -3.59 4.62 -2.42
CA SER A 66 -4.32 4.34 -3.67
C SER A 66 -4.22 5.51 -4.65
N LYS A 67 -4.38 6.76 -4.18
CA LYS A 67 -4.22 7.97 -5.00
C LYS A 67 -2.79 8.19 -5.50
N SER A 68 -1.78 7.73 -4.76
CA SER A 68 -0.36 7.90 -5.13
C SER A 68 0.08 7.02 -6.30
N ILE A 69 -0.71 5.99 -6.63
CA ILE A 69 -0.45 5.02 -7.69
C ILE A 69 -1.69 4.75 -8.57
N ASP A 70 -2.64 5.69 -8.56
CA ASP A 70 -3.84 5.68 -9.40
C ASP A 70 -4.68 4.39 -9.32
N LEU A 71 -4.88 3.88 -8.10
CA LEU A 71 -5.75 2.73 -7.84
C LEU A 71 -7.14 3.14 -7.38
N ASN A 72 -8.15 2.35 -7.77
CA ASN A 72 -9.48 2.41 -7.19
C ASN A 72 -9.44 2.08 -5.69
N PHE A 73 -10.16 2.86 -4.89
CA PHE A 73 -10.31 2.64 -3.45
C PHE A 73 -11.78 2.50 -3.10
N ALA A 74 -12.11 1.40 -2.43
CA ALA A 74 -13.43 1.14 -1.87
C ALA A 74 -13.30 0.86 -0.37
N ARG A 75 -14.22 1.43 0.41
CA ARG A 75 -14.33 1.16 1.84
C ARG A 75 -15.67 0.46 2.12
N ILE A 76 -15.59 -0.74 2.68
CA ILE A 76 -16.74 -1.50 3.17
C ILE A 76 -16.68 -1.46 4.69
N GLN A 77 -17.73 -0.95 5.33
CA GLN A 77 -17.85 -0.96 6.78
C GLN A 77 -18.57 -2.22 7.20
N PHE A 78 -17.91 -3.06 8.00
CA PHE A 78 -18.57 -4.16 8.69
C PHE A 78 -19.50 -3.58 9.76
N THR A 79 -20.80 -3.75 9.58
CA THR A 79 -21.82 -3.55 10.62
C THR A 79 -22.20 -4.91 11.20
N ILE A 80 -22.91 -4.92 12.33
CA ILE A 80 -23.37 -6.16 12.96
C ILE A 80 -24.30 -6.97 12.04
N ASP A 81 -24.94 -6.33 11.05
CA ASP A 81 -25.80 -6.98 10.05
C ASP A 81 -25.01 -7.82 9.04
N LEU A 82 -23.70 -7.57 8.90
CA LEU A 82 -22.80 -8.33 8.02
C LEU A 82 -22.11 -9.50 8.74
N LEU A 83 -22.40 -9.72 10.02
CA LEU A 83 -21.92 -10.88 10.75
C LEU A 83 -22.85 -12.08 10.48
N PRO A 84 -22.30 -13.28 10.25
CA PRO A 84 -23.13 -14.46 10.01
C PRO A 84 -24.05 -14.71 11.22
N SER A 85 -25.33 -14.94 10.94
CA SER A 85 -26.35 -15.36 11.91
C SER A 85 -26.11 -16.78 12.39
#